data_AF-A0A7J8CHU7-F1
#
_entry.id   AF-A0A7J8CHU7-F1
#
_cell.length_a   1.000
_cell.length_b   1.000
_cell.length_c   1.000
_cell.angle_alpha   90.00
_cell.angle_beta   90.00
_cell.angle_gamma   90.00
#
_symmetry.space_group_name_H-M   'P 1'
#
loop_
_entity.id
_entity.type
_entity.pdbx_description
1 polymer ?
#
loop_
_entity_poly.entity_id
_entity_poly.type
_entity_poly.pdbx_seq_one_letter_code
_entity_poly.pdbx_strand_id
1 'polypeptide(L)'
;MIFMRMWSLNVPVACKSCPCGYVFINRKLLKVKHSEKSSPYTEVNNTISSKDLRILFLYEFKLGHSAAAASRNIISVFGEGSVSERTIRWWFGKFRSGDLSLQNEPRGRPRSVLNEDQLRAMVEAKPKAAIRGLAADLGVSATTISRRLAAIGKVKKSDRWVTAVDG
;
A
#
# COMPACT_ATOMS: atom_id res chain seq x y z
N MET A 1 -49.40 -29.47 -43.10
CA MET A 1 -47.97 -29.27 -42.74
C MET A 1 -47.79 -29.00 -41.24
N ILE A 2 -47.94 -29.99 -40.34
CA ILE A 2 -47.63 -29.79 -38.90
C ILE A 2 -46.86 -30.98 -38.28
N PHE A 3 -46.70 -32.13 -38.95
CA PHE A 3 -46.15 -33.33 -38.31
C PHE A 3 -44.62 -33.51 -38.37
N MET A 4 -43.85 -32.45 -38.66
CA MET A 4 -42.40 -32.56 -38.88
C MET A 4 -41.58 -31.51 -38.10
N ARG A 5 -42.07 -31.08 -36.93
CA ARG A 5 -41.38 -30.05 -36.12
C ARG A 5 -41.13 -30.39 -34.64
N MET A 6 -41.42 -31.62 -34.20
CA MET A 6 -41.25 -32.01 -32.79
C MET A 6 -40.18 -33.09 -32.54
N TRP A 7 -39.40 -33.47 -33.55
CA TRP A 7 -38.28 -34.43 -33.41
C TRP A 7 -36.90 -33.75 -33.28
N SER A 8 -36.84 -32.42 -33.21
CA SER A 8 -35.56 -31.68 -33.11
C SER A 8 -35.17 -31.25 -31.69
N LEU A 9 -36.01 -31.50 -30.68
CA LEU A 9 -35.86 -30.92 -29.34
C LEU A 9 -35.43 -31.90 -28.23
N ASN A 10 -35.49 -33.22 -28.44
CA ASN A 10 -35.14 -34.21 -27.42
C ASN A 10 -34.05 -35.18 -27.91
N VAL A 11 -33.10 -35.53 -27.05
CA VAL A 11 -31.98 -36.46 -27.32
C VAL A 11 -32.14 -37.70 -26.43
N PRO A 12 -32.09 -38.93 -26.98
CA PRO A 12 -32.11 -40.14 -26.19
C PRO A 12 -30.77 -40.33 -25.45
N VAL A 13 -30.82 -40.59 -24.15
CA VAL A 13 -29.65 -40.88 -23.31
C VAL A 13 -29.85 -42.22 -22.62
N ALA A 14 -28.84 -43.10 -22.68
CA ALA A 14 -28.93 -44.43 -22.09
C ALA A 14 -28.99 -44.33 -20.56
N CYS A 15 -30.02 -44.91 -19.94
CA CYS A 15 -30.18 -44.91 -18.49
C CYS A 15 -29.89 -46.32 -17.95
N LYS A 16 -28.87 -46.45 -17.10
CA LYS A 16 -28.45 -47.75 -16.54
C LYS A 16 -29.37 -48.27 -15.42
N SER A 17 -30.36 -47.48 -15.00
CA SER A 17 -31.16 -47.73 -13.79
C SER A 17 -32.64 -48.06 -14.06
N CYS A 18 -33.08 -48.11 -15.33
CA CYS A 18 -34.47 -48.39 -15.69
C CYS A 18 -34.54 -49.40 -16.86
N PRO A 19 -35.44 -50.41 -16.83
CA PRO A 19 -35.50 -51.48 -17.85
C PRO A 19 -35.88 -51.01 -19.28
N CYS A 20 -36.22 -49.74 -19.49
CA CYS A 20 -36.57 -49.18 -20.80
C CYS A 20 -35.37 -48.68 -21.65
N GLY A 21 -34.13 -48.79 -21.15
CA GLY A 21 -32.89 -48.57 -21.91
C GLY A 21 -32.52 -47.12 -22.22
N TYR A 22 -33.49 -46.22 -22.48
CA TYR A 22 -33.22 -44.83 -22.83
C TYR A 22 -34.25 -43.85 -22.22
N VAL A 23 -33.77 -42.69 -21.78
CA VAL A 23 -34.60 -41.53 -21.38
C VAL A 23 -34.32 -40.37 -22.33
N PHE A 24 -35.37 -39.68 -22.76
CA PHE A 24 -35.25 -38.54 -23.66
C PHE A 24 -35.05 -37.25 -22.87
N ILE A 25 -33.85 -36.68 -22.95
CA ILE A 25 -33.51 -35.40 -22.31
C ILE A 25 -33.63 -34.28 -23.33
N ASN A 26 -34.19 -33.14 -22.93
CA ASN A 26 -34.33 -31.99 -23.81
C ASN A 26 -32.96 -31.47 -24.27
N ARG A 27 -32.76 -31.36 -25.58
CA ARG A 27 -31.52 -30.91 -26.23
C ARG A 27 -31.09 -29.50 -25.78
N LYS A 28 -32.05 -28.67 -25.34
CA LYS A 28 -31.75 -27.34 -24.77
C LYS A 28 -31.01 -27.43 -23.44
N LEU A 29 -31.22 -28.49 -22.65
CA LEU A 29 -30.52 -28.70 -21.38
C LEU A 29 -29.08 -29.17 -21.59
N LEU A 30 -28.81 -29.92 -22.67
CA LEU A 30 -27.45 -30.34 -23.04
C LEU A 30 -26.61 -29.19 -23.64
N LYS A 31 -27.27 -28.15 -24.16
CA LYS A 31 -26.64 -26.93 -24.69
C LYS A 31 -26.72 -25.76 -23.71
N VAL A 32 -26.80 -26.02 -22.41
CA VAL A 32 -26.40 -25.00 -21.44
C VAL A 32 -24.90 -24.85 -21.61
N LYS A 33 -24.49 -23.93 -22.50
CA LYS A 33 -23.16 -23.35 -22.39
C LYS A 33 -23.04 -22.92 -20.94
N HIS A 34 -21.96 -23.30 -20.26
CA HIS A 34 -21.46 -22.49 -19.17
C HIS A 34 -21.23 -21.10 -19.80
N SER A 35 -22.28 -20.27 -19.77
CA SER A 35 -22.09 -18.85 -19.74
C SER A 35 -21.33 -18.68 -18.44
N GLU A 36 -20.02 -18.49 -18.54
CA GLU A 36 -19.32 -17.70 -17.56
C GLU A 36 -20.08 -16.38 -17.52
N LYS A 37 -21.11 -16.32 -16.69
CA LYS A 37 -21.69 -15.07 -16.28
C LYS A 37 -20.60 -14.49 -15.41
N SER A 38 -19.71 -13.71 -16.02
CA SER A 38 -18.89 -12.77 -15.29
C SER A 38 -19.84 -12.02 -14.36
N SER A 39 -19.59 -12.17 -13.08
CA SER A 39 -20.43 -11.65 -12.00
C SER A 39 -20.76 -10.16 -12.26
N PRO A 40 -21.97 -9.68 -11.96
CA PRO A 40 -22.38 -8.29 -12.23
C PRO A 40 -21.71 -7.25 -11.31
N TYR A 41 -20.55 -7.55 -10.75
CA TYR A 41 -19.76 -6.58 -10.01
C TYR A 41 -18.87 -5.85 -10.99
N THR A 42 -19.35 -4.66 -11.35
CA THR A 42 -18.65 -3.49 -11.88
C THR A 42 -17.14 -3.59 -11.90
N GLU A 43 -16.54 -3.28 -13.06
CA GLU A 43 -15.12 -2.97 -13.26
C GLU A 43 -14.53 -2.30 -12.01
N VAL A 44 -13.83 -3.09 -11.21
CA VAL A 44 -13.18 -2.62 -10.00
C VAL A 44 -11.98 -1.84 -10.49
N ASN A 45 -11.91 -0.54 -10.18
CA ASN A 45 -10.75 0.27 -10.48
C ASN A 45 -9.48 -0.49 -10.02
N ASN A 46 -8.60 -0.85 -10.95
CA ASN A 46 -7.40 -1.67 -10.71
C ASN A 46 -6.35 -0.97 -9.81
N THR A 47 -6.66 0.20 -9.26
CA THR A 47 -5.78 1.02 -8.43
C THR A 47 -6.02 0.76 -6.94
N ILE A 48 -5.51 -0.37 -6.45
CA ILE A 48 -5.57 -0.69 -5.02
C ILE A 48 -4.52 0.12 -4.23
N SER A 49 -4.92 0.71 -3.08
CA SER A 49 -3.97 1.45 -2.27
C SER A 49 -3.04 0.51 -1.49
N SER A 50 -1.84 0.98 -1.14
CA SER A 50 -0.93 0.21 -0.30
C SER A 50 -1.47 -0.07 1.09
N LYS A 51 -2.51 0.63 1.58
CA LYS A 51 -3.17 0.33 2.85
C LYS A 51 -4.14 -0.83 2.70
N ASP A 52 -4.91 -0.83 1.62
CA ASP A 52 -5.91 -1.87 1.33
C ASP A 52 -5.24 -3.23 1.09
N LEU A 53 -4.10 -3.23 0.40
CA LEU A 53 -3.27 -4.42 0.25
C LEU A 53 -2.87 -5.06 1.59
N ARG A 54 -2.65 -4.26 2.63
CA ARG A 54 -2.26 -4.79 3.95
C ARG A 54 -3.44 -5.47 4.65
N ILE A 55 -4.66 -4.95 4.43
CA ILE A 55 -5.88 -5.60 4.90
C ILE A 55 -5.99 -6.98 4.24
N LEU A 56 -5.74 -7.06 2.93
CA LEU A 56 -5.72 -8.33 2.20
C LEU A 56 -4.62 -9.28 2.70
N PHE A 57 -3.42 -8.78 3.00
CA PHE A 57 -2.36 -9.60 3.59
C PHE A 57 -2.80 -10.20 4.92
N LEU A 58 -3.44 -9.42 5.78
CA LEU A 58 -3.93 -9.91 7.07
C LEU A 58 -5.05 -10.93 6.88
N TYR A 59 -5.96 -10.70 5.94
CA TYR A 59 -7.02 -11.63 5.59
C TYR A 59 -6.46 -12.99 5.12
N GLU A 60 -5.56 -12.98 4.14
CA GLU A 60 -4.90 -14.20 3.63
C GLU A 60 -4.10 -14.93 4.71
N PHE A 61 -3.44 -14.17 5.61
CA PHE A 61 -2.74 -14.74 6.76
C PHE A 61 -3.70 -15.45 7.72
N LYS A 62 -4.87 -14.88 7.98
CA LYS A 62 -5.90 -15.49 8.85
C LYS A 62 -6.56 -16.72 8.22
N LEU A 63 -6.59 -16.81 6.89
CA LEU A 63 -6.95 -18.03 6.17
C LEU A 63 -5.90 -19.14 6.28
N GLY A 64 -4.71 -18.84 6.81
CA GLY A 64 -3.62 -19.82 6.93
C GLY A 64 -2.89 -20.09 5.62
N HIS A 65 -3.08 -19.24 4.60
CA HIS A 65 -2.37 -19.37 3.33
C HIS A 65 -0.88 -19.05 3.51
N SER A 66 -0.06 -19.61 2.60
CA SER A 66 1.35 -19.22 2.50
C SER A 66 1.50 -17.89 1.76
N ALA A 67 2.64 -17.20 1.93
CA ALA A 67 2.89 -15.95 1.22
C ALA A 67 2.83 -16.11 -0.31
N ALA A 68 3.28 -17.25 -0.84
CA ALA A 68 3.21 -17.56 -2.27
C ALA A 68 1.78 -17.82 -2.76
N ALA A 69 0.92 -18.45 -1.93
CA ALA A 69 -0.50 -18.61 -2.25
C ALA A 69 -1.22 -17.26 -2.22
N ALA A 70 -1.02 -16.48 -1.17
CA ALA A 70 -1.58 -15.13 -1.03
C ALA A 70 -1.16 -14.21 -2.19
N SER A 71 0.12 -14.28 -2.61
CA SER A 71 0.60 -13.50 -3.76
C SER A 71 -0.15 -13.85 -5.04
N ARG A 72 -0.34 -15.15 -5.31
CA ARG A 72 -1.08 -15.60 -6.50
C ARG A 72 -2.55 -15.19 -6.44
N ASN A 73 -3.19 -15.29 -5.27
CA ASN A 73 -4.58 -14.88 -5.07
C ASN A 73 -4.74 -13.39 -5.36
N ILE A 74 -3.89 -12.54 -4.77
CA ILE A 74 -3.95 -11.08 -4.94
C ILE A 74 -3.64 -10.69 -6.39
N ILE A 75 -2.59 -11.27 -7.00
CA ILE A 75 -2.24 -11.01 -8.40
C ILE A 75 -3.36 -11.45 -9.35
N SER A 76 -4.05 -12.55 -9.07
CA SER A 76 -5.16 -13.03 -9.91
C SER A 76 -6.36 -12.09 -9.95
N VAL A 77 -6.54 -11.28 -8.89
CA VAL A 77 -7.66 -10.33 -8.77
C VAL A 77 -7.25 -8.92 -9.20
N PHE A 78 -6.06 -8.46 -8.81
CA PHE A 78 -5.60 -7.07 -8.99
C PHE A 78 -4.58 -6.89 -10.11
N GLY A 79 -4.20 -7.97 -10.79
CA GLY A 79 -3.26 -7.97 -11.91
C GLY A 79 -1.80 -8.13 -11.50
N GLU A 80 -0.97 -8.40 -12.52
CA GLU A 80 0.48 -8.55 -12.38
C GLU A 80 1.12 -7.24 -11.90
N GLY A 81 2.10 -7.34 -11.00
CA GLY A 81 2.76 -6.16 -10.41
C GLY A 81 1.96 -5.45 -9.31
N SER A 82 0.76 -5.92 -8.96
CA SER A 82 0.00 -5.39 -7.81
C SER A 82 0.74 -5.54 -6.48
N VAL A 83 1.38 -6.68 -6.26
CA VAL A 83 2.17 -7.00 -5.05
C VAL A 83 3.35 -7.90 -5.38
N SER A 84 4.40 -7.81 -4.55
CA SER A 84 5.49 -8.78 -4.58
C SER A 84 5.34 -9.80 -3.45
N GLU A 85 5.70 -11.06 -3.72
CA GLU A 85 5.72 -12.10 -2.69
C GLU A 85 6.64 -11.73 -1.51
N ARG A 86 7.75 -11.03 -1.78
CA ARG A 86 8.67 -10.54 -0.74
C ARG A 86 7.97 -9.60 0.24
N THR A 87 7.12 -8.71 -0.26
CA THR A 87 6.33 -7.79 0.57
C THR A 87 5.39 -8.58 1.48
N ILE A 88 4.66 -9.55 0.93
CA ILE A 88 3.73 -10.39 1.69
C ILE A 88 4.46 -11.20 2.76
N ARG A 89 5.61 -11.79 2.42
CA ARG A 89 6.43 -12.57 3.36
C ARG A 89 6.90 -11.73 4.54
N TRP A 90 7.32 -10.49 4.29
CA TRP A 90 7.68 -9.55 5.36
C TRP A 90 6.49 -9.27 6.30
N TRP A 91 5.31 -8.98 5.73
CA TRP A 91 4.08 -8.78 6.50
C TRP A 91 3.67 -10.01 7.30
N PHE A 92 3.77 -11.21 6.72
CA PHE A 92 3.49 -12.46 7.43
C PHE A 92 4.51 -12.73 8.54
N GLY A 93 5.75 -12.28 8.39
CA GLY A 93 6.73 -12.26 9.48
C GLY A 93 6.25 -11.40 10.65
N LYS A 94 5.83 -10.17 10.36
CA LYS A 94 5.27 -9.21 11.34
C LYS A 94 4.02 -9.78 12.05
N PHE A 95 3.12 -10.39 11.31
CA PHE A 95 1.91 -11.01 11.87
C PHE A 95 2.22 -12.22 12.75
N ARG A 96 3.21 -13.04 12.37
CA ARG A 96 3.68 -14.17 13.20
C ARG A 96 4.33 -13.72 14.49
N SER A 97 4.96 -12.54 14.54
CA SER A 97 5.46 -11.97 15.80
C SER A 97 4.35 -11.35 16.67
N GLY A 98 3.07 -11.48 16.29
CA GLY A 98 1.92 -10.99 17.05
C GLY A 98 1.52 -9.55 16.74
N ASP A 99 2.27 -8.84 15.89
CA ASP A 99 1.97 -7.48 15.50
C ASP A 99 1.06 -7.45 14.26
N LEU A 100 -0.23 -7.28 14.48
CA LEU A 100 -1.26 -7.20 13.43
C LEU A 100 -1.53 -5.76 12.96
N SER A 101 -0.71 -4.78 13.36
CA SER A 101 -0.92 -3.39 12.98
C SER A 101 -0.71 -3.18 11.48
N LEU A 102 -1.71 -2.60 10.81
CA LEU A 102 -1.66 -2.35 9.36
C LEU A 102 -0.96 -1.03 9.00
N GLN A 103 -0.64 -0.21 10.00
CA GLN A 103 0.07 1.05 9.77
C GLN A 103 1.56 0.80 9.56
N ASN A 104 2.18 1.72 8.83
CA ASN A 104 3.63 1.80 8.86
C ASN A 104 4.04 2.42 10.18
N GLU A 105 5.04 1.83 10.84
CA GLU A 105 5.74 2.52 11.90
C GLU A 105 6.23 3.87 11.37
N PRO A 106 6.20 4.93 12.20
CA PRO A 106 6.82 6.18 11.85
C PRO A 106 8.27 5.87 11.48
N ARG A 107 8.62 6.09 10.21
CA ARG A 107 9.99 5.91 9.75
C ARG A 107 10.83 6.89 10.53
N GLY A 108 11.63 6.39 11.46
CA GLY A 108 12.51 7.21 12.27
C GLY A 108 13.40 8.03 11.34
N ARG A 109 13.23 9.36 11.35
CA ARG A 109 14.26 10.24 10.83
C ARG A 109 15.49 10.06 11.74
N PRO A 110 16.71 9.89 11.20
CA PRO A 110 17.89 9.83 12.04
C PRO A 110 17.88 10.98 13.04
N ARG A 111 18.13 10.65 14.32
CA ARG A 111 18.16 11.64 15.39
C ARG A 111 19.15 12.73 14.99
N SER A 112 18.75 13.97 15.20
CA SER A 112 19.62 15.12 14.99
C SER A 112 20.95 14.89 15.70
N VAL A 113 22.08 14.91 14.98
CA VAL A 113 23.41 14.92 15.60
C VAL A 113 23.60 16.19 16.44
N LEU A 114 22.88 17.26 16.10
CA LEU A 114 22.94 18.53 16.83
C LEU A 114 22.03 18.53 18.04
N ASN A 115 22.64 18.82 19.19
CA ASN A 115 21.95 19.24 20.41
C ASN A 115 21.42 20.67 20.25
N GLU A 116 20.10 20.83 20.33
CA GLU A 116 19.43 22.13 20.14
C GLU A 116 19.73 23.12 21.26
N ASP A 117 19.96 22.64 22.49
CA ASP A 117 20.28 23.48 23.65
C ASP A 117 21.70 24.06 23.52
N GLN A 118 22.66 23.26 23.03
CA GLN A 118 24.01 23.75 22.77
C GLN A 118 24.02 24.82 21.67
N LEU A 119 23.24 24.63 20.60
CA LEU A 119 23.11 25.65 19.55
C LEU A 119 22.47 26.93 20.09
N ARG A 120 21.45 26.81 20.95
CA ARG A 120 20.78 27.97 21.56
C ARG A 120 21.75 28.76 22.45
N ALA A 121 22.49 28.07 23.33
CA ALA A 121 23.47 28.69 24.21
C ALA A 121 24.56 29.44 23.43
N MET A 122 25.07 28.86 22.33
CA MET A 122 26.09 29.54 21.50
C MET A 122 25.57 30.78 20.78
N VAL A 123 24.33 30.75 20.28
CA VAL A 123 23.72 31.91 19.62
C VAL A 123 23.46 33.03 20.63
N GLU A 124 23.10 32.70 21.86
CA GLU A 124 22.91 33.68 22.93
C GLU A 124 24.24 34.27 23.43
N ALA A 125 25.28 33.45 23.53
CA ALA A 125 26.63 33.92 23.87
C ALA A 125 27.27 34.77 22.75
N LYS A 126 27.00 34.44 21.47
CA LYS A 126 27.58 35.10 20.30
C LYS A 126 26.50 35.48 19.27
N PRO A 127 25.68 36.50 19.53
CA PRO A 127 24.54 36.84 18.67
C PRO A 127 24.94 37.30 17.26
N LYS A 128 26.17 37.81 17.08
CA LYS A 128 26.71 38.24 15.78
C LYS A 128 27.53 37.15 15.06
N ALA A 129 27.60 35.92 15.58
CA ALA A 129 28.36 34.84 14.98
C ALA A 129 27.82 34.48 13.58
N ALA A 130 28.73 34.27 12.63
CA ALA A 130 28.38 33.78 11.31
C ALA A 130 27.97 32.29 11.38
N ILE A 131 26.99 31.91 10.57
CA ILE A 131 26.51 30.51 10.47
C ILE A 131 27.66 29.54 10.15
N ARG A 132 28.62 29.96 9.32
CA ARG A 132 29.82 29.15 9.00
C ARG A 132 30.74 28.93 10.22
N GLY A 133 30.84 29.91 11.13
CA GLY A 133 31.60 29.76 12.36
C GLY A 133 30.93 28.77 13.32
N LEU A 134 29.62 28.93 13.54
CA LEU A 134 28.83 27.98 14.33
C LEU A 134 28.88 26.55 13.79
N ALA A 135 28.91 26.42 12.46
CA ALA A 135 29.04 25.14 11.77
C ALA A 135 30.39 24.47 12.04
N ALA A 136 31.49 25.23 12.00
CA ALA A 136 32.83 24.74 12.33
C ALA A 136 32.92 24.32 13.82
N ASP A 137 32.42 25.16 14.73
CA ASP A 137 32.44 24.89 16.18
C ASP A 137 31.63 23.64 16.54
N LEU A 138 30.52 23.37 15.83
CA LEU A 138 29.65 22.21 16.06
C LEU A 138 29.98 20.99 15.19
N GLY A 139 30.97 21.08 14.30
CA GLY A 139 31.34 19.99 13.39
C GLY A 139 30.21 19.55 12.46
N VAL A 140 29.33 20.47 12.04
CA VAL A 140 28.19 20.18 11.15
C VAL A 140 28.16 21.10 9.94
N SER A 141 27.33 20.77 8.94
CA SER A 141 27.17 21.67 7.79
C SER A 141 26.45 22.97 8.17
N ALA A 142 26.85 24.07 7.52
CA ALA A 142 26.18 25.37 7.65
C ALA A 142 24.67 25.30 7.30
N THR A 143 24.29 24.43 6.36
CA THR A 143 22.88 24.17 6.02
C THR A 143 22.10 23.56 7.18
N THR A 144 22.74 22.69 7.97
CA THR A 144 22.11 22.08 9.16
C THR A 144 21.91 23.13 10.24
N ILE A 145 22.89 24.01 10.47
CA ILE A 145 22.77 25.15 11.40
C ILE A 145 21.64 26.08 10.98
N SER A 146 21.61 26.55 9.73
CA SER A 146 20.54 27.45 9.23
C SER A 146 19.15 26.86 9.47
N ARG A 147 18.95 25.58 9.13
CA ARG A 147 17.67 24.91 9.31
C ARG A 147 17.28 24.78 10.79
N ARG A 148 18.24 24.50 11.68
CA ARG A 148 18.00 24.39 13.12
C ARG A 148 17.71 25.74 13.77
N LEU A 149 18.42 26.79 13.38
CA LEU A 149 18.13 28.16 13.84
C LEU A 149 16.70 28.57 13.48
N ALA A 150 16.26 28.27 12.25
CA ALA A 150 14.88 28.49 11.82
C ALA A 150 13.88 27.67 12.64
N ALA A 151 14.18 26.40 12.94
CA ALA A 151 13.32 25.55 13.78
C ALA A 151 13.18 26.05 15.23
N ILE A 152 14.22 26.70 15.77
CA ILE A 152 14.23 27.31 17.12
C ILE A 152 13.71 28.76 17.09
N GLY A 153 13.31 29.27 15.92
CA GLY A 153 12.77 30.63 15.75
C GLY A 153 13.81 31.76 15.82
N LYS A 154 15.11 31.45 15.71
CA LYS A 154 16.17 32.48 15.65
C LYS A 154 16.32 32.98 14.21
N VAL A 155 16.14 34.28 14.01
CA VAL A 155 16.27 34.97 12.71
C VAL A 155 17.33 36.06 12.78
N LYS A 156 18.05 36.28 11.67
CA LYS A 156 19.01 37.37 11.56
C LYS A 156 18.26 38.70 11.48
N LYS A 157 18.52 39.61 12.42
CA LYS A 157 18.14 41.02 12.32
C LYS A 157 19.37 41.85 12.01
N SER A 158 19.23 42.82 11.11
CA SER A 158 20.30 43.79 10.84
C SER A 158 20.30 44.86 11.93
N ASP A 159 21.48 45.37 12.27
CA ASP A 159 21.62 46.47 13.22
C ASP A 159 21.03 47.77 12.65
N ARG A 160 20.53 48.63 13.54
CA ARG A 160 20.04 49.97 13.17
C ARG A 160 21.22 50.91 12.99
N TRP A 161 21.29 51.58 11.84
CA TRP A 161 22.26 52.65 11.59
C TRP A 161 21.94 53.86 12.47
N VAL A 162 22.93 54.36 13.23
CA VAL A 162 22.83 55.59 14.02
C VAL A 162 23.76 56.62 13.40
N THR A 163 23.22 57.76 12.99
CA THR A 163 23.97 58.90 12.45
C THR A 163 24.33 59.87 13.59
N ALA A 164 25.56 60.37 13.59
CA ALA A 164 26.16 61.13 14.69
C ALA A 164 25.79 62.64 14.72
N VAL A 165 24.51 62.99 14.51
CA VAL A 165 24.11 64.40 14.33
C VAL A 165 23.44 65.05 15.56
N ASP A 166 23.18 64.31 16.64
CA ASP A 166 22.59 64.90 17.86
C ASP A 166 23.58 64.85 19.03
N GLY A 167 24.38 65.92 19.15
CA GLY A 167 25.30 66.18 20.26
C GLY A 167 25.64 67.66 20.35
#